data_AF-A0A0R3DGI9-F1
#
_entry.id   AF-A0A0R3DGI9-F1
#
_cell.length_a   1.000
_cell.length_b   1.000
_cell.length_c   1.000
_cell.angle_alpha   90.00
_cell.angle_beta   90.00
_cell.angle_gamma   90.00
#
_symmetry.space_group_name_H-M   'P 1'
#
loop_
_entity.id
_entity.type
_entity.pdbx_description
1 polymer ?
#
loop_
_entity_poly.entity_id
_entity_poly.type
_entity_poly.pdbx_seq_one_letter_code
_entity_poly.pdbx_strand_id
1 'polypeptide(L)' 'MPDAEMAALLQAVLDEVCADVPAWDTTTRERVAIRLRATARQDRCSLQDLKRAGRDALTRAPTMWR' A
#
# COMPACT_ATOMS: atom_id res chain seq x y z
N MET A 1 2.78 9.41 19.28
CA MET A 1 1.65 9.44 18.31
C MET A 1 2.22 8.97 16.99
N PRO A 2 1.63 7.98 16.30
CA PRO A 2 1.98 7.74 14.91
C PRO A 2 1.74 9.04 14.16
N ASP A 3 2.72 9.45 13.37
CA ASP A 3 2.73 10.72 12.68
C ASP A 3 1.45 10.84 11.84
N ALA A 4 0.54 11.75 12.21
CA ALA A 4 -0.77 11.88 11.56
C ALA A 4 -0.59 12.25 10.09
N GLU A 5 0.49 12.97 9.77
CA GLU A 5 0.91 13.31 8.42
C GLU A 5 1.28 12.04 7.63
N MET A 6 2.01 11.12 8.25
CA MET A 6 2.36 9.84 7.63
C MET A 6 1.14 8.94 7.43
N ALA A 7 0.20 8.93 8.37
CA ALA A 7 -1.06 8.21 8.19
C ALA A 7 -1.88 8.77 7.00
N ALA A 8 -1.97 10.10 6.88
CA ALA A 8 -2.66 10.76 5.77
C ALA A 8 -1.99 10.46 4.43
N LEU A 9 -0.65 10.51 4.39
CA LEU A 9 0.13 10.20 3.19
C LEU A 9 -0.06 8.74 2.76
N LEU A 10 -0.03 7.80 3.70
CA LEU A 10 -0.28 6.38 3.40
C LEU A 10 -1.69 6.15 2.85
N GLN A 11 -2.69 6.84 3.41
CA GLN A 11 -4.07 6.75 2.93
C GLN A 11 -4.20 7.31 1.51
N ALA A 12 -3.58 8.46 1.22
CA ALA A 12 -3.59 9.05 -0.12
C ALA A 12 -2.93 8.14 -1.16
N VAL A 13 -1.80 7.51 -0.81
CA VAL A 13 -1.12 6.54 -1.68
C VAL A 13 -1.96 5.27 -1.86
N LEU A 14 -2.63 4.80 -0.80
CA LEU A 14 -3.52 3.65 -0.88
C LEU A 14 -4.70 3.91 -1.82
N ASP A 15 -5.37 5.06 -1.70
CA ASP A 15 -6.47 5.46 -2.58
C ASP A 15 -6.01 5.57 -4.04
N GLU A 16 -4.84 6.19 -4.28
CA GLU A 16 -4.28 6.31 -5.64
C GLU A 16 -3.95 4.93 -6.24
N VAL A 17 -3.29 4.07 -5.48
CA VAL A 17 -2.87 2.74 -5.97
C VAL A 17 -4.08 1.83 -6.16
N CYS A 18 -5.05 1.87 -5.24
CA CYS A 18 -6.25 1.03 -5.30
C CYS A 18 -7.40 1.67 -6.10
N ALA A 19 -7.16 2.73 -6.89
CA ALA A 19 -8.19 3.38 -7.70
C ALA A 19 -8.85 2.41 -8.69
N ASP A 20 -8.06 1.51 -9.28
CA ASP A 20 -8.53 0.47 -10.21
C ASP A 20 -8.93 -0.85 -9.52
N VAL A 21 -8.79 -0.94 -8.20
CA VAL A 21 -9.16 -2.14 -7.43
C VAL A 21 -10.62 -2.04 -7.00
N PRO A 22 -11.47 -3.03 -7.32
CA PRO A 22 -12.86 -3.02 -6.89
C PRO A 22 -12.99 -2.90 -5.36
N ALA A 23 -13.98 -2.13 -4.90
CA ALA A 23 -14.17 -1.92 -3.47
C ALA A 23 -14.44 -3.21 -2.67
N TRP A 24 -14.96 -4.25 -3.32
CA TRP A 24 -15.22 -5.57 -2.73
C TRP A 24 -13.97 -6.45 -2.61
N ASP A 25 -12.87 -6.11 -3.31
CA ASP A 25 -11.60 -6.82 -3.17
C ASP A 25 -10.82 -6.28 -1.96
N THR A 26 -11.39 -6.50 -0.79
CA THR A 26 -10.82 -6.09 0.50
C THR A 26 -9.45 -6.73 0.71
N THR A 27 -9.27 -7.98 0.28
CA THR A 27 -8.00 -8.71 0.37
C THR A 27 -6.86 -7.97 -0.32
N THR A 28 -7.07 -7.55 -1.57
CA THR A 28 -6.06 -6.81 -2.32
C THR A 28 -5.76 -5.46 -1.69
N ARG A 29 -6.79 -4.71 -1.26
CA ARG A 29 -6.63 -3.40 -0.60
C ARG A 29 -5.89 -3.52 0.73
N GLU A 30 -6.20 -4.52 1.53
CA GLU A 30 -5.56 -4.77 2.82
C GLU A 30 -4.09 -5.17 2.65
N ARG A 31 -3.78 -5.99 1.64
CA ARG A 31 -2.41 -6.33 1.28
C ARG A 31 -1.58 -5.11 0.89
N VAL A 32 -2.12 -4.22 0.08
CA VAL A 32 -1.46 -2.95 -0.29
C VAL A 32 -1.24 -2.10 0.95
N ALA A 33 -2.24 -1.96 1.82
CA ALA A 33 -2.13 -1.19 3.06
C ALA A 33 -1.04 -1.75 4.00
N ILE A 34 -0.97 -3.07 4.17
CA ILE A 34 0.09 -3.73 4.97
C ILE A 34 1.46 -3.45 4.35
N ARG A 35 1.60 -3.58 3.03
CA ARG A 35 2.87 -3.33 2.34
C ARG A 35 3.32 -1.88 2.50
N LEU A 36 2.41 -0.92 2.30
CA LEU A 36 2.67 0.51 2.47
C LEU A 36 3.12 0.82 3.90
N ARG A 37 2.43 0.30 4.92
CA ARG A 37 2.82 0.48 6.33
C ARG A 37 4.19 -0.13 6.63
N ALA A 38 4.52 -1.27 6.04
CA ALA A 38 5.83 -1.91 6.21
C ALA A 38 6.95 -1.07 5.56
N THR A 39 6.72 -0.51 4.38
CA THR A 39 7.67 0.38 3.70
C THR A 39 7.83 1.70 4.45
N ALA A 40 6.75 2.29 4.97
CA ALA A 40 6.80 3.53 5.76
C ALA A 40 7.56 3.41 7.09
N ARG A 41 7.68 2.19 7.63
CA ARG A 41 8.50 1.92 8.82
C ARG A 41 10.00 1.84 8.51
N GLN A 42 10.40 1.91 7.24
CA GLN A 42 11.80 1.98 6.85
C GLN A 42 12.28 3.43 6.92
N ASP A 43 13.43 3.65 7.58
CA ASP A 43 14.02 4.96 7.89
C ASP A 43 14.23 5.89 6.68
N ARG A 44 14.25 5.33 5.46
CA ARG A 44 14.41 6.08 4.19
C ARG A 44 13.35 5.72 3.17
N CYS A 45 12.10 6.04 3.49
CA CYS A 45 10.99 5.82 2.59
C CYS A 45 10.56 7.14 1.91
N SER A 46 10.67 7.21 0.57
CA SER A 46 10.10 8.33 -0.20
C SER A 46 8.67 8.03 -0.66
N LEU A 47 7.93 9.07 -1.07
CA LEU A 47 6.60 8.92 -1.67
C LEU A 47 6.63 8.00 -2.92
N GLN A 48 7.70 8.07 -3.71
CA GLN A 48 7.87 7.20 -4.87
C GLN A 48 8.06 5.74 -4.47
N ASP A 49 8.75 5.47 -3.37
CA ASP A 49 8.94 4.11 -2.85
C ASP A 49 7.62 3.52 -2.36
N LEU A 50 6.77 4.32 -1.71
CA LEU A 50 5.42 3.92 -1.30
C LEU A 50 4.57 3.56 -2.52
N LYS A 51 4.52 4.42 -3.54
CA LYS A 51 3.76 4.15 -4.77
C LYS A 51 4.26 2.89 -5.48
N ARG A 52 5.58 2.70 -5.56
CA ARG A 52 6.19 1.50 -6.17
C ARG A 52 5.84 0.24 -5.36
N ALA A 53 5.98 0.29 -4.03
CA ALA A 53 5.65 -0.83 -3.16
C ALA A 53 4.16 -1.20 -3.22
N GLY A 54 3.27 -0.20 -3.31
CA GLY A 54 1.84 -0.42 -3.49
C GLY A 54 1.51 -1.08 -4.83
N ARG A 55 2.07 -0.59 -5.95
CA ARG A 55 1.88 -1.19 -7.28
C ARG A 55 2.47 -2.60 -7.36
N ASP A 56 3.62 -2.85 -6.77
CA ASP A 56 4.21 -4.19 -6.67
C ASP A 56 3.28 -5.15 -5.93
N ALA A 57 2.61 -4.68 -4.88
CA ALA A 57 1.63 -5.44 -4.14
C ALA A 57 0.34 -5.70 -4.92
N LEU A 58 0.02 -4.93 -5.96
CA LEU A 58 -1.06 -5.24 -6.90
C LEU A 58 -0.62 -6.29 -7.94
N THR A 59 0.54 -6.09 -8.54
CA THR A 59 1.04 -6.91 -9.66
C THR A 59 1.44 -8.32 -9.21
N ARG A 60 2.00 -8.46 -8.00
CA ARG A 60 2.27 -9.78 -7.44
C ARG A 60 1.00 -10.34 -6.82
N ALA A 61 0.21 -11.08 -7.60
CA ALA A 61 -0.74 -12.04 -7.04
C ALA A 61 0.00 -12.98 -6.08
N PRO A 62 -0.59 -13.41 -4.95
CA PRO A 62 0.06 -14.38 -4.09
C PRO A 62 0.16 -15.67 -4.92
N THR A 63 1.37 -16.09 -5.26
CA THR A 63 1.61 -17.42 -5.84
C THR A 63 1.22 -18.57 -4.89
N MET A 64 0.83 -18.26 -3.66
CA MET A 64 0.41 -19.20 -2.62
C MET A 64 -1.06 -19.61 -2.65
N TRP A 65 -1.88 -19.13 -3.60
CA TRP A 65 -3.29 -19.55 -3.73
C TRP A 65 -3.54 -20.38 -5.00
N ARG A 66 -2.62 -21.29 -5.33
CA ARG A 66 -2.89 -22.39 -6.26
C ARG A 66 -3.26 -23.64 -5.49
#